data_AF-A0AAD1ZSC8-F1
#
_entry.id   AF-A0AAD1ZSC8-F1
#
_cell.length_a   1.000
_cell.length_b   1.000
_cell.length_c   1.000
_cell.angle_alpha   90.00
_cell.angle_beta   90.00
_cell.angle_gamma   90.00
#
_symmetry.space_group_name_H-M   'P 1'
#
loop_
_entity.id
_entity.type
_entity.pdbx_description
1 polymer ?
#
loop_
_entity_poly.entity_id
_entity_poly.type
_entity_poly.pdbx_seq_one_letter_code
_entity_poly.pdbx_strand_id
1 'polypeptide(L)'
;MASFSSLVLPSISLRRSSISTCNLGFRNEISRISLENLDRGGGVFMSVAVGSQTTVVDDALFKDYKLSHAFLFPGQGAQAVGMGVEAQKVTVAAELYKRANDILGFDLLDVCINGPKEELDSTVLSQPAIYVTREVTSLAAVEVLRARDGGQAIIDSVDVTCGLSLGEYTALAFAGAFSFEDGLKLVKLRGEAMQDAADATKSAMVSIIGLDSEKVQQLCEAANQEVDKADKVQIANFLCPVISGGLKGIEAVEAKAKSFKARMTVRLAVAGAFHTTFMDPAVSRLEAALASTELRTPRIPVISNVDAQPHADPDTIKKILARQLTSPVQWETTVKTLLNNGVEKCYELGPGKVIAGIVKRMDKSADVDNIGA
;
A
#
# COMPACT_ATOMS: atom_id res chain seq x y z
N MET A 1 -1.29 -17.59 50.76
CA MET A 1 -0.35 -16.45 50.90
C MET A 1 -0.05 -15.92 49.52
N ALA A 2 -0.62 -14.78 49.15
CA ALA A 2 -0.20 -14.00 48.00
C ALA A 2 -0.43 -12.53 48.39
N SER A 3 0.68 -11.81 48.53
CA SER A 3 0.78 -10.43 49.02
C SER A 3 0.61 -9.48 47.84
N PHE A 4 -0.41 -8.62 47.86
CA PHE A 4 -0.49 -7.46 46.98
C PHE A 4 -0.02 -6.22 47.76
N SER A 5 1.07 -5.59 47.33
CA SER A 5 1.54 -4.32 47.86
C SER A 5 0.77 -3.17 47.21
N SER A 6 0.03 -2.39 47.99
CA SER A 6 -0.54 -1.12 47.55
C SER A 6 0.47 0.01 47.76
N LEU A 7 0.91 0.65 46.67
CA LEU A 7 1.62 1.93 46.72
C LEU A 7 0.61 3.04 47.03
N VAL A 8 0.83 3.74 48.14
CA VAL A 8 0.04 4.91 48.57
C VAL A 8 0.64 6.16 47.95
N LEU A 9 -0.17 6.93 47.20
CA LEU A 9 0.19 8.28 46.75
C LEU A 9 -0.35 9.34 47.73
N PRO A 10 0.31 10.50 47.91
CA PRO A 10 -0.05 11.48 48.93
C PRO A 10 -1.30 12.28 48.56
N SER A 11 -2.14 12.53 49.56
CA SER A 11 -3.37 13.33 49.48
C SER A 11 -3.08 14.83 49.33
N ILE A 12 -3.55 15.45 48.25
CA ILE A 12 -3.55 16.91 48.08
C ILE A 12 -4.88 17.47 48.61
N SER A 13 -4.80 18.38 49.60
CA SER A 13 -5.95 19.10 50.15
C SER A 13 -6.20 20.39 49.37
N LEU A 14 -7.30 20.47 48.62
CA LEU A 14 -7.75 21.72 47.97
C LEU A 14 -8.83 22.41 48.80
N ARG A 15 -8.53 23.65 49.23
CA ARG A 15 -9.49 24.57 49.86
C ARG A 15 -10.52 25.04 48.83
N ARG A 16 -11.77 25.19 49.27
CA ARG A 16 -12.86 25.79 48.49
C ARG A 16 -12.54 27.24 48.14
N SER A 17 -12.33 27.52 46.87
CA SER A 17 -12.52 28.85 46.28
C SER A 17 -13.05 28.67 44.86
N SER A 18 -14.10 29.42 44.55
CA SER A 18 -14.87 29.43 43.30
C SER A 18 -13.98 29.53 42.05
N ILE A 19 -14.12 28.59 41.12
CA ILE A 19 -13.49 28.64 39.80
C ILE A 19 -14.59 28.73 38.74
N SER A 20 -14.50 29.82 37.96
CA SER A 20 -15.19 30.08 36.70
C SER A 20 -14.87 28.99 35.69
N THR A 21 -15.88 28.56 34.93
CA THR A 21 -15.75 27.59 33.84
C THR A 21 -14.72 28.05 32.80
N CYS A 22 -13.56 27.39 32.77
CA CYS A 22 -12.60 27.47 31.68
C CYS A 22 -12.61 26.12 30.95
N ASN A 23 -13.17 26.10 29.73
CA ASN A 23 -13.17 24.94 28.86
C ASN A 23 -11.78 24.79 28.22
N LEU A 24 -10.93 23.95 28.82
CA LEU A 24 -9.78 23.34 28.14
C LEU A 24 -10.20 21.93 27.74
N GLY A 25 -10.55 21.78 26.46
CA GLY A 25 -10.99 20.51 25.89
C GLY A 25 -9.83 19.53 25.73
N PHE A 26 -9.72 18.59 26.66
CA PHE A 26 -9.08 17.30 26.42
C PHE A 26 -10.18 16.30 26.04
N ARG A 27 -10.20 15.86 24.78
CA ARG A 27 -11.05 14.74 24.33
C ARG A 27 -10.46 13.43 24.85
N ASN A 28 -10.78 13.10 26.09
CA ASN A 28 -10.89 11.72 26.56
C ASN A 28 -12.25 11.62 27.27
N GLU A 29 -13.21 10.95 26.63
CA GLU A 29 -14.57 10.81 27.15
C GLU A 29 -14.59 10.02 28.46
N ILE A 30 -14.82 10.72 29.57
CA ILE A 30 -15.16 10.08 30.86
C ILE A 30 -16.62 9.60 30.74
N SER A 31 -16.83 8.29 30.57
CA SER A 31 -18.13 7.73 30.22
C SER A 31 -19.09 7.50 31.40
N ARG A 32 -18.66 7.64 32.66
CA ARG A 32 -19.53 7.75 33.85
C ARG A 32 -18.73 8.09 35.10
N ILE A 33 -19.23 9.04 35.90
CA ILE A 33 -18.77 9.26 37.28
C ILE A 33 -19.96 8.92 38.19
N SER A 34 -19.84 7.84 38.97
CA SER A 34 -20.82 7.51 40.01
C SER A 34 -20.25 7.92 41.37
N LEU A 35 -21.00 8.74 42.10
CA LEU A 35 -20.73 9.12 43.49
C LEU A 35 -21.77 8.45 44.37
N GLU A 36 -21.38 7.43 45.12
CA GLU A 36 -22.22 6.85 46.18
C GLU A 36 -21.85 7.48 47.53
N ASN A 37 -22.82 8.10 48.17
CA ASN A 37 -22.71 8.54 49.56
C ASN A 37 -23.08 7.38 50.47
N LEU A 38 -22.08 6.79 51.12
CA LEU A 38 -22.31 5.92 52.28
C LEU A 38 -22.39 6.79 53.53
N ASP A 39 -23.55 6.76 54.18
CA ASP A 39 -23.77 7.42 55.45
C ASP A 39 -22.85 6.85 56.54
N ARG A 40 -22.22 7.77 57.28
CA ARG A 40 -21.39 7.59 58.49
C ARG A 40 -20.01 6.95 58.29
N GLY A 41 -19.02 7.80 58.00
CA GLY A 41 -17.61 7.51 58.28
C GLY A 41 -16.65 7.78 57.13
N GLY A 42 -16.60 9.03 56.65
CA GLY A 42 -15.44 9.66 55.98
C GLY A 42 -14.59 8.83 55.00
N GLY A 43 -15.02 8.75 53.74
CA GLY A 43 -14.17 8.42 52.60
C GLY A 43 -14.96 8.46 51.28
N VAL A 44 -14.60 9.35 50.36
CA VAL A 44 -15.15 9.35 48.99
C VAL A 44 -14.24 8.50 48.12
N PHE A 45 -14.74 7.38 47.61
CA PHE A 45 -14.05 6.57 46.60
C PHE A 45 -14.48 7.03 45.21
N MET A 46 -13.50 7.41 44.39
CA MET A 46 -13.72 7.71 42.97
C MET A 46 -13.19 6.53 42.15
N SER A 47 -14.08 5.75 41.56
CA SER A 47 -13.68 4.70 40.60
C SER A 47 -13.83 5.26 39.18
N VAL A 48 -12.74 5.30 38.42
CA VAL A 48 -12.75 5.63 36.99
C VAL A 48 -12.66 4.32 36.23
N ALA A 49 -13.77 3.92 35.59
CA ALA A 49 -13.74 2.84 34.62
C ALA A 49 -13.34 3.43 33.27
N VAL A 50 -12.12 3.12 32.80
CA VAL A 50 -11.73 3.36 31.41
C VAL A 50 -12.36 2.25 30.59
N GLY A 51 -13.56 2.50 30.07
CA GLY A 51 -14.12 1.66 29.02
C GLY A 51 -13.28 1.84 27.76
N SER A 52 -12.66 0.77 27.27
CA SER A 52 -12.17 0.76 25.89
C SER A 52 -13.41 0.84 25.00
N GLN A 53 -13.75 2.04 24.52
CA GLN A 53 -14.61 2.13 23.36
C GLN A 53 -13.81 1.55 22.21
N THR A 54 -14.13 0.32 21.80
CA THR A 54 -13.80 -0.14 20.45
C THR A 54 -14.64 0.74 19.53
N THR A 55 -14.10 1.87 19.10
CA THR A 55 -14.67 2.59 17.97
C THR A 55 -14.68 1.60 16.83
N VAL A 56 -15.86 1.15 16.43
CA VAL A 56 -16.03 0.35 15.21
C VAL A 56 -15.57 1.28 14.10
N VAL A 57 -14.34 1.09 13.63
CA VAL A 57 -13.81 1.81 12.48
C VAL A 57 -14.54 1.21 11.28
N ASP A 58 -15.38 2.03 10.65
CA ASP A 58 -16.15 1.67 9.47
C ASP A 58 -15.61 2.45 8.28
N ASP A 59 -15.71 1.87 7.09
CA ASP A 59 -15.31 2.47 5.81
C ASP A 59 -16.08 3.76 5.51
N ALA A 60 -17.19 4.00 6.23
CA ALA A 60 -17.86 5.30 6.29
C ALA A 60 -16.90 6.47 6.62
N LEU A 61 -15.78 6.22 7.30
CA LEU A 61 -14.75 7.23 7.60
C LEU A 61 -14.21 7.93 6.34
N PHE A 62 -14.16 7.22 5.20
CA PHE A 62 -13.61 7.73 3.94
C PHE A 62 -14.67 7.98 2.87
N LYS A 63 -15.95 8.00 3.22
CA LYS A 63 -17.02 8.14 2.22
C LYS A 63 -17.11 9.53 1.58
N ASP A 64 -16.74 10.57 2.32
CA ASP A 64 -16.95 11.98 1.94
C ASP A 64 -15.62 12.79 1.94
N TYR A 65 -14.48 12.16 1.66
CA TYR A 65 -13.22 12.90 1.62
C TYR A 65 -13.20 13.90 0.44
N LYS A 66 -12.78 15.13 0.71
CA LYS A 66 -12.60 16.15 -0.32
C LYS A 66 -11.24 15.92 -0.99
N LEU A 67 -11.24 15.74 -2.30
CA LEU A 67 -10.05 15.44 -3.07
C LEU A 67 -9.51 16.70 -3.77
N SER A 68 -8.30 17.11 -3.43
CA SER A 68 -7.52 18.10 -4.18
C SER A 68 -6.14 17.55 -4.55
N HIS A 69 -5.44 16.87 -3.63
CA HIS A 69 -4.11 16.32 -3.90
C HIS A 69 -4.01 14.82 -3.64
N ALA A 70 -3.33 14.11 -4.54
CA ALA A 70 -3.09 12.68 -4.43
C ALA A 70 -1.60 12.32 -4.48
N PHE A 71 -1.17 11.39 -3.62
CA PHE A 71 0.13 10.74 -3.73
C PHE A 71 0.01 9.40 -4.45
N LEU A 72 0.86 9.19 -5.44
CA LEU A 72 0.88 8.01 -6.30
C LEU A 72 2.19 7.25 -6.10
N PHE A 73 2.10 6.00 -5.66
CA PHE A 73 3.24 5.15 -5.40
C PHE A 73 3.41 4.09 -6.51
N PRO A 74 4.53 4.11 -7.25
CA PRO A 74 4.72 3.25 -8.42
C PRO A 74 4.96 1.77 -8.06
N GLY A 75 4.40 0.88 -8.88
CA GLY A 75 4.58 -0.58 -8.80
C GLY A 75 5.79 -1.09 -9.59
N GLN A 76 5.98 -2.42 -9.63
CA GLN A 76 7.11 -3.10 -10.28
C GLN A 76 7.44 -2.59 -11.69
N GLY A 77 8.73 -2.49 -12.04
CA GLY A 77 9.22 -2.12 -13.37
C GLY A 77 9.70 -0.67 -13.53
N ALA A 78 9.53 0.18 -12.50
CA ALA A 78 10.05 1.55 -12.52
C ALA A 78 11.47 1.70 -11.90
N GLN A 79 12.12 0.60 -11.53
CA GLN A 79 13.47 0.64 -10.94
C GLN A 79 14.52 1.06 -11.97
N ALA A 80 15.56 1.74 -11.51
CA ALA A 80 16.68 2.14 -12.35
C ALA A 80 17.96 2.22 -11.52
N VAL A 81 19.10 1.87 -12.12
CA VAL A 81 20.42 2.15 -11.54
C VAL A 81 20.54 3.66 -11.30
N GLY A 82 21.03 4.03 -10.12
CA GLY A 82 21.16 5.43 -9.70
C GLY A 82 19.94 5.96 -8.94
N MET A 83 18.92 5.13 -8.66
CA MET A 83 17.90 5.50 -7.69
C MET A 83 18.49 5.52 -6.26
N GLY A 84 17.96 6.36 -5.38
CA GLY A 84 18.44 6.51 -4.00
C GLY A 84 19.64 7.44 -3.83
N VAL A 85 20.21 8.00 -4.91
CA VAL A 85 21.35 8.94 -4.83
C VAL A 85 20.96 10.22 -4.08
N GLU A 86 19.76 10.75 -4.30
CA GLU A 86 19.32 11.97 -3.61
C GLU A 86 18.99 11.67 -2.14
N ALA A 87 18.55 10.44 -1.83
CA ALA A 87 18.34 9.98 -0.47
C ALA A 87 19.61 10.02 0.39
N GLN A 88 20.81 9.88 -0.20
CA GLN A 88 22.08 10.01 0.55
C GLN A 88 22.28 11.40 1.15
N LYS A 89 21.68 12.44 0.53
CA LYS A 89 21.83 13.83 0.95
C LYS A 89 20.87 14.21 2.08
N VAL A 90 19.90 13.35 2.39
CA VAL A 90 18.87 13.58 3.41
C VAL A 90 19.05 12.54 4.52
N THR A 91 19.47 12.99 5.71
CA THR A 91 19.82 12.09 6.82
C THR A 91 18.75 11.06 7.14
N VAL A 92 17.47 11.49 7.20
CA VAL A 92 16.35 10.59 7.50
C VAL A 92 16.16 9.54 6.40
N ALA A 93 16.35 9.93 5.13
CA ALA A 93 16.25 9.02 4.01
C ALA A 93 17.40 7.99 4.01
N ALA A 94 18.63 8.42 4.31
CA ALA A 94 19.77 7.52 4.48
C ALA A 94 19.58 6.54 5.66
N GLU A 95 18.99 6.98 6.76
CA GLU A 95 18.64 6.12 7.89
C GLU A 95 17.59 5.05 7.54
N LEU A 96 16.64 5.35 6.67
CA LEU A 96 15.68 4.36 6.16
C LEU A 96 16.39 3.24 5.40
N TYR A 97 17.35 3.56 4.53
CA TYR A 97 18.17 2.55 3.86
C TYR A 97 18.97 1.71 4.85
N LYS A 98 19.55 2.33 5.89
CA LYS A 98 20.29 1.59 6.92
C LYS A 98 19.38 0.60 7.67
N ARG A 99 18.20 1.04 8.11
CA ARG A 99 17.20 0.17 8.74
C ARG A 99 16.74 -0.94 7.81
N ALA A 100 16.63 -0.65 6.51
CA ALA A 100 16.31 -1.66 5.51
C ALA A 100 17.43 -2.70 5.41
N ASN A 101 18.69 -2.28 5.38
CA ASN A 101 19.85 -3.17 5.33
C ASN A 101 19.85 -4.16 6.50
N ASP A 102 19.50 -3.71 7.72
CA ASP A 102 19.42 -4.57 8.90
C ASP A 102 18.35 -5.68 8.77
N ILE A 103 17.24 -5.41 8.08
CA ILE A 103 16.14 -6.38 7.86
C ILE A 103 16.41 -7.30 6.66
N LEU A 104 17.10 -6.78 5.65
CA LEU A 104 17.35 -7.47 4.40
C LEU A 104 18.61 -8.32 4.43
N GLY A 105 19.62 -7.91 5.21
CA GLY A 105 20.91 -8.59 5.32
C GLY A 105 21.91 -8.26 4.21
N PHE A 106 21.67 -7.23 3.41
CA PHE A 106 22.60 -6.73 2.38
C PHE A 106 22.48 -5.21 2.25
N ASP A 107 23.43 -4.58 1.54
CA ASP A 107 23.41 -3.12 1.32
C ASP A 107 22.47 -2.76 0.16
N LEU A 108 21.24 -2.40 0.51
CA LEU A 108 20.21 -2.00 -0.43
C LEU A 108 20.62 -0.77 -1.23
N LEU A 109 21.23 0.21 -0.58
CA LEU A 109 21.54 1.49 -1.21
C LEU A 109 22.64 1.34 -2.26
N ASP A 110 23.66 0.54 -1.96
CA ASP A 110 24.73 0.22 -2.92
C ASP A 110 24.16 -0.44 -4.19
N VAL A 111 23.28 -1.43 -4.02
CA VAL A 111 22.60 -2.11 -5.13
C VAL A 111 21.77 -1.13 -5.96
N CYS A 112 21.07 -0.18 -5.32
CA CYS A 112 20.28 0.85 -6.02
C CYS A 112 21.13 1.79 -6.88
N ILE A 113 22.28 2.21 -6.34
CA ILE A 113 23.12 3.25 -6.94
C ILE A 113 24.04 2.66 -8.00
N ASN A 114 24.73 1.56 -7.68
CA ASN A 114 25.83 1.04 -8.47
C ASN A 114 25.41 -0.11 -9.40
N GLY A 115 24.29 -0.79 -9.10
CA GLY A 115 23.87 -1.97 -9.85
C GLY A 115 24.81 -3.17 -9.62
N PRO A 116 24.95 -4.10 -10.59
CA PRO A 116 24.60 -3.96 -12.01
C PRO A 116 23.08 -4.00 -12.27
N LYS A 117 22.67 -3.45 -13.42
CA LYS A 117 21.25 -3.41 -13.83
C LYS A 117 20.66 -4.82 -13.88
N GLU A 118 21.45 -5.77 -14.32
CA GLU A 118 21.08 -7.18 -14.39
C GLU A 118 20.81 -7.75 -13.00
N GLU A 119 21.48 -7.28 -11.94
CA GLU A 119 21.15 -7.68 -10.57
C GLU A 119 19.91 -6.95 -10.05
N LEU A 120 19.71 -5.69 -10.43
CA LEU A 120 18.46 -4.93 -10.17
C LEU A 120 17.25 -5.43 -10.96
N ASP A 121 17.45 -6.17 -12.04
CA ASP A 121 16.41 -6.79 -12.86
C ASP A 121 16.36 -8.32 -12.67
N SER A 122 17.40 -8.92 -12.08
CA SER A 122 17.51 -10.36 -11.83
C SER A 122 16.44 -10.80 -10.85
N THR A 123 15.97 -12.02 -11.02
CA THR A 123 15.03 -12.63 -10.09
C THR A 123 15.73 -13.22 -8.86
N VAL A 124 17.06 -13.39 -8.91
CA VAL A 124 17.82 -14.25 -7.99
C VAL A 124 18.38 -13.51 -6.77
N LEU A 125 18.73 -12.23 -6.91
CA LEU A 125 19.16 -11.38 -5.77
C LEU A 125 18.00 -10.54 -5.22
N SER A 126 16.86 -10.53 -5.91
CA SER A 126 16.24 -9.23 -6.16
C SER A 126 14.71 -9.20 -6.07
N GLN A 127 13.98 -10.30 -5.96
CA GLN A 127 12.51 -10.15 -5.90
C GLN A 127 12.00 -9.58 -4.58
N PRO A 128 12.47 -9.99 -3.39
CA PRO A 128 12.11 -9.29 -2.17
C PRO A 128 12.84 -7.95 -2.12
N ALA A 129 14.12 -7.94 -2.51
CA ALA A 129 15.00 -6.78 -2.45
C ALA A 129 14.56 -5.62 -3.35
N ILE A 130 14.21 -5.81 -4.64
CA ILE A 130 13.68 -4.76 -5.53
C ILE A 130 12.33 -4.26 -5.01
N TYR A 131 11.46 -5.16 -4.54
CA TYR A 131 10.15 -4.75 -4.04
C TYR A 131 10.33 -3.86 -2.79
N VAL A 132 11.18 -4.31 -1.88
CA VAL A 132 11.61 -3.56 -0.70
C VAL A 132 12.33 -2.27 -1.10
N THR A 133 13.23 -2.32 -2.08
CA THR A 133 13.95 -1.16 -2.61
C THR A 133 12.96 -0.09 -2.98
N ARG A 134 11.92 -0.44 -3.73
CA ARG A 134 10.93 0.52 -4.19
C ARG A 134 10.14 1.13 -3.04
N GLU A 135 9.77 0.33 -2.04
CA GLU A 135 9.12 0.82 -0.83
C GLU A 135 10.02 1.83 -0.10
N VAL A 136 11.28 1.44 0.14
CA VAL A 136 12.29 2.28 0.80
C VAL A 136 12.59 3.54 -0.01
N THR A 137 12.78 3.45 -1.33
CA THR A 137 13.04 4.59 -2.22
C THR A 137 11.84 5.52 -2.29
N SER A 138 10.61 5.00 -2.29
CA SER A 138 9.41 5.85 -2.34
C SER A 138 9.16 6.55 -0.99
N LEU A 139 9.42 5.88 0.13
CA LEU A 139 9.41 6.51 1.45
C LEU A 139 10.56 7.51 1.61
N ALA A 140 11.75 7.19 1.11
CA ALA A 140 12.86 8.13 1.02
C ALA A 140 12.49 9.35 0.16
N ALA A 141 11.70 9.19 -0.90
CA ALA A 141 11.22 10.31 -1.72
C ALA A 141 10.26 11.23 -0.94
N VAL A 142 9.47 10.67 -0.01
CA VAL A 142 8.69 11.48 0.94
C VAL A 142 9.62 12.30 1.84
N GLU A 143 10.68 11.69 2.37
CA GLU A 143 11.65 12.39 3.23
C GLU A 143 12.45 13.46 2.47
N VAL A 144 12.83 13.17 1.22
CA VAL A 144 13.45 14.12 0.31
C VAL A 144 12.50 15.27 -0.01
N LEU A 145 11.22 14.97 -0.26
CA LEU A 145 10.20 16.00 -0.44
C LEU A 145 10.08 16.87 0.81
N ARG A 146 9.98 16.27 1.99
CA ARG A 146 9.87 16.96 3.27
C ARG A 146 11.02 17.93 3.51
N ALA A 147 12.23 17.58 3.09
CA ALA A 147 13.42 18.41 3.22
C ALA A 147 13.48 19.61 2.25
N ARG A 148 12.63 19.66 1.21
CA ARG A 148 12.56 20.80 0.28
C ARG A 148 11.73 21.94 0.85
N ASP A 149 12.02 23.16 0.41
CA ASP A 149 11.21 24.33 0.73
C ASP A 149 9.76 24.12 0.29
N GLY A 150 8.81 24.28 1.23
CA GLY A 150 7.38 24.03 0.99
C GLY A 150 6.98 22.55 0.94
N GLY A 151 7.91 21.61 1.08
CA GLY A 151 7.66 20.18 0.99
C GLY A 151 6.73 19.63 2.07
N GLN A 152 6.87 20.11 3.32
CA GLN A 152 5.96 19.73 4.40
C GLN A 152 4.51 20.16 4.10
N ALA A 153 4.31 21.35 3.53
CA ALA A 153 2.98 21.82 3.14
C ALA A 153 2.35 20.94 2.05
N ILE A 154 3.17 20.41 1.13
CA ILE A 154 2.71 19.44 0.11
C ILE A 154 2.29 18.12 0.77
N ILE A 155 3.07 17.62 1.74
CA ILE A 155 2.75 16.39 2.46
C ILE A 155 1.45 16.54 3.26
N ASP A 156 1.26 17.70 3.89
CA ASP A 156 0.06 17.99 4.69
C ASP A 156 -1.19 18.26 3.83
N SER A 157 -1.01 18.61 2.55
CA SER A 157 -2.12 18.85 1.62
C SER A 157 -2.66 17.58 0.96
N VAL A 158 -2.08 16.40 1.23
CA VAL A 158 -2.49 15.14 0.60
C VAL A 158 -3.78 14.62 1.20
N ASP A 159 -4.79 14.44 0.35
CA ASP A 159 -6.11 13.95 0.76
C ASP A 159 -6.26 12.44 0.57
N VAL A 160 -5.51 11.85 -0.36
CA VAL A 160 -5.60 10.42 -0.71
C VAL A 160 -4.27 9.89 -1.21
N THR A 161 -4.05 8.60 -0.97
CA THR A 161 -2.90 7.88 -1.54
C THR A 161 -3.36 6.69 -2.37
N CYS A 162 -2.66 6.44 -3.45
CA CYS A 162 -2.90 5.30 -4.33
C CYS A 162 -1.55 4.68 -4.66
N GLY A 163 -1.50 3.35 -4.75
CA GLY A 163 -0.28 2.69 -5.15
C GLY A 163 -0.55 1.51 -6.06
N LEU A 164 0.28 1.34 -7.08
CA LEU A 164 0.08 0.28 -8.08
C LEU A 164 0.64 -1.04 -7.56
N SER A 165 -0.23 -2.02 -7.30
CA SER A 165 0.13 -3.34 -6.76
C SER A 165 0.96 -3.21 -5.47
N LEU A 166 2.28 -3.39 -5.56
CA LEU A 166 3.20 -3.17 -4.45
C LEU A 166 3.12 -1.77 -3.85
N GLY A 167 2.90 -0.73 -4.67
CA GLY A 167 2.81 0.64 -4.18
C GLY A 167 1.71 0.84 -3.14
N GLU A 168 0.70 -0.04 -3.08
CA GLU A 168 -0.35 0.00 -2.06
C GLU A 168 0.21 -0.18 -0.64
N TYR A 169 1.24 -1.03 -0.48
CA TYR A 169 1.93 -1.19 0.80
C TYR A 169 2.66 0.09 1.19
N THR A 170 3.35 0.72 0.23
CA THR A 170 3.98 2.03 0.45
C THR A 170 2.95 3.11 0.79
N ALA A 171 1.79 3.10 0.13
CA ALA A 171 0.70 4.02 0.39
C ALA A 171 0.14 3.86 1.81
N LEU A 172 -0.06 2.60 2.25
CA LEU A 172 -0.49 2.26 3.61
C LEU A 172 0.58 2.62 4.66
N ALA A 173 1.85 2.33 4.40
CA ALA A 173 2.97 2.75 5.25
C ALA A 173 3.00 4.27 5.39
N PHE A 174 2.94 4.97 4.25
CA PHE A 174 2.88 6.43 4.23
C PHE A 174 1.67 6.91 5.00
N ALA A 175 0.48 6.30 4.87
CA ALA A 175 -0.75 6.64 5.60
C ALA A 175 -0.74 6.21 7.09
N GLY A 176 0.32 5.57 7.57
CA GLY A 176 0.48 5.18 8.99
C GLY A 176 -0.28 3.92 9.39
N ALA A 177 -0.68 3.09 8.44
CA ALA A 177 -1.38 1.84 8.71
C ALA A 177 -0.48 0.80 9.39
N PHE A 178 0.83 0.83 9.15
CA PHE A 178 1.81 -0.03 9.82
C PHE A 178 3.16 0.68 9.92
N SER A 179 4.08 0.13 10.73
CA SER A 179 5.44 0.65 10.84
C SER A 179 6.24 0.37 9.56
N PHE A 180 7.30 1.15 9.31
CA PHE A 180 8.21 0.89 8.21
C PHE A 180 8.78 -0.54 8.26
N GLU A 181 9.20 -0.99 9.45
CA GLU A 181 9.77 -2.32 9.65
C GLU A 181 8.76 -3.44 9.33
N ASP A 182 7.50 -3.27 9.72
CA ASP A 182 6.48 -4.27 9.46
C ASP A 182 6.07 -4.29 7.99
N GLY A 183 5.95 -3.12 7.35
CA GLY A 183 5.75 -2.98 5.91
C GLY A 183 6.85 -3.70 5.12
N LEU A 184 8.10 -3.43 5.50
CA LEU A 184 9.27 -4.03 4.87
C LEU A 184 9.28 -5.56 4.96
N LYS A 185 8.96 -6.11 6.14
CA LYS A 185 8.86 -7.56 6.36
C LYS A 185 7.72 -8.17 5.55
N LEU A 186 6.56 -7.51 5.50
CA LEU A 186 5.42 -7.95 4.71
C LEU A 186 5.74 -7.98 3.22
N VAL A 187 6.33 -6.90 2.69
CA VAL A 187 6.70 -6.79 1.27
C VAL A 187 7.78 -7.80 0.91
N LYS A 188 8.78 -8.00 1.77
CA LYS A 188 9.79 -9.05 1.59
C LYS A 188 9.13 -10.42 1.46
N LEU A 189 8.31 -10.81 2.44
CA LEU A 189 7.62 -12.10 2.45
C LEU A 189 6.66 -12.26 1.25
N ARG A 190 5.95 -11.20 0.87
CA ARG A 190 5.09 -11.17 -0.31
C ARG A 190 5.88 -11.47 -1.57
N GLY A 191 7.03 -10.81 -1.76
CA GLY A 191 7.92 -11.04 -2.89
C GLY A 191 8.42 -12.48 -2.95
N GLU A 192 8.90 -13.02 -1.82
CA GLU A 192 9.35 -14.42 -1.72
C GLU A 192 8.22 -15.41 -2.06
N ALA A 193 7.02 -15.21 -1.49
CA ALA A 193 5.89 -16.11 -1.69
C ALA A 193 5.36 -16.10 -3.14
N MET A 194 5.28 -14.92 -3.77
CA MET A 194 4.90 -14.78 -5.17
C MET A 194 5.93 -15.44 -6.10
N GLN A 195 7.21 -15.32 -5.76
CA GLN A 195 8.27 -15.93 -6.55
C GLN A 195 8.24 -17.46 -6.46
N ASP A 196 8.08 -18.01 -5.26
CA ASP A 196 7.95 -19.47 -5.10
C ASP A 196 6.74 -20.02 -5.88
N ALA A 197 5.63 -19.26 -5.95
CA ALA A 197 4.48 -19.61 -6.76
C ALA A 197 4.78 -19.56 -8.27
N ALA A 198 5.55 -18.55 -8.72
CA ALA A 198 5.98 -18.42 -10.10
C ALA A 198 6.94 -19.54 -10.55
N ASP A 199 7.88 -19.93 -9.69
CA ASP A 199 8.84 -20.99 -9.96
C ASP A 199 8.18 -22.38 -9.99
N ALA A 200 7.13 -22.57 -9.19
CA ALA A 200 6.36 -23.80 -9.18
C ALA A 200 5.57 -24.03 -10.49
N THR A 201 5.11 -22.96 -11.15
CA THR A 201 4.28 -23.06 -12.36
C THR A 201 4.70 -22.06 -13.43
N LYS A 202 5.24 -22.59 -14.54
CA LYS A 202 5.63 -21.79 -15.71
C LYS A 202 4.45 -20.99 -16.24
N SER A 203 4.61 -19.68 -16.24
CA SER A 203 3.54 -18.73 -16.56
C SER A 203 4.13 -17.43 -17.12
N ALA A 204 3.29 -16.57 -17.67
CA ALA A 204 3.73 -15.30 -18.24
C ALA A 204 2.64 -14.21 -18.15
N MET A 205 3.05 -12.97 -18.46
CA MET A 205 2.15 -11.82 -18.59
C MET A 205 2.36 -11.14 -19.95
N VAL A 206 1.27 -10.66 -20.54
CA VAL A 206 1.26 -9.97 -21.84
C VAL A 206 0.37 -8.72 -21.75
N SER A 207 0.92 -7.56 -22.10
CA SER A 207 0.14 -6.32 -22.26
C SER A 207 -0.50 -6.27 -23.65
N ILE A 208 -1.79 -5.96 -23.68
CA ILE A 208 -2.58 -5.85 -24.91
C ILE A 208 -2.77 -4.37 -25.25
N ILE A 209 -2.18 -3.94 -26.35
CA ILE A 209 -2.22 -2.54 -26.79
C ILE A 209 -3.30 -2.37 -27.85
N GLY A 210 -4.13 -1.34 -27.68
CA GLY A 210 -5.15 -0.94 -28.64
C GLY A 210 -6.51 -1.61 -28.48
N LEU A 211 -6.72 -2.38 -27.41
CA LEU A 211 -8.03 -2.88 -27.00
C LEU A 211 -8.47 -2.26 -25.67
N ASP A 212 -9.78 -2.13 -25.53
CA ASP A 212 -10.45 -1.83 -24.26
C ASP A 212 -10.58 -3.09 -23.40
N SER A 213 -10.86 -2.90 -22.11
CA SER A 213 -10.96 -3.99 -21.12
C SER A 213 -12.05 -5.01 -21.44
N GLU A 214 -13.15 -4.60 -22.09
CA GLU A 214 -14.24 -5.50 -22.49
C GLU A 214 -13.80 -6.46 -23.60
N LYS A 215 -13.14 -5.95 -24.64
CA LYS A 215 -12.58 -6.81 -25.71
C LYS A 215 -11.46 -7.69 -25.23
N VAL A 216 -10.65 -7.21 -24.28
CA VAL A 216 -9.59 -8.03 -23.66
C VAL A 216 -10.22 -9.17 -22.86
N GLN A 217 -11.32 -8.94 -22.17
CA GLN A 217 -12.08 -10.00 -21.48
C GLN A 217 -12.60 -11.05 -22.48
N GLN A 218 -13.18 -10.62 -23.60
CA GLN A 218 -13.61 -11.55 -24.67
C GLN A 218 -12.44 -12.33 -25.29
N LEU A 219 -11.27 -11.68 -25.44
CA LEU A 219 -10.05 -12.33 -25.91
C LEU A 219 -9.56 -13.39 -24.93
N CYS A 220 -9.56 -13.11 -23.62
CA CYS A 220 -9.24 -14.10 -22.57
C CYS A 220 -10.19 -15.30 -22.64
N GLU A 221 -11.49 -15.06 -22.76
CA GLU A 221 -12.51 -16.12 -22.85
C GLU A 221 -12.29 -17.00 -24.09
N ALA A 222 -12.02 -16.39 -25.25
CA ALA A 222 -11.73 -17.12 -26.48
C ALA A 222 -10.44 -17.94 -26.40
N ALA A 223 -9.39 -17.42 -25.76
CA ALA A 223 -8.15 -18.16 -25.53
C ALA A 223 -8.35 -19.33 -24.54
N ASN A 224 -9.13 -19.10 -23.47
CA ASN A 224 -9.42 -20.08 -22.43
C ASN A 224 -10.26 -21.28 -22.89
N GLN A 225 -10.93 -21.18 -24.05
CA GLN A 225 -11.66 -22.29 -24.67
C GLN A 225 -10.73 -23.30 -25.35
N GLU A 226 -9.49 -22.91 -25.68
CA GLU A 226 -8.55 -23.74 -26.44
C GLU A 226 -7.45 -24.36 -25.57
N VAL A 227 -7.45 -24.07 -24.27
CA VAL A 227 -6.42 -24.52 -23.34
C VAL A 227 -7.00 -25.22 -22.12
N ASP A 228 -6.19 -26.08 -21.52
CA ASP A 228 -6.55 -26.78 -20.29
C ASP A 228 -6.73 -25.81 -19.13
N LYS A 229 -7.47 -26.24 -18.09
CA LYS A 229 -7.71 -25.43 -16.89
C LYS A 229 -6.42 -24.88 -16.26
N ALA A 230 -5.33 -25.65 -16.31
CA ALA A 230 -4.03 -25.27 -15.75
C ALA A 230 -3.30 -24.18 -16.55
N ASP A 231 -3.71 -23.94 -17.80
CA ASP A 231 -3.09 -22.95 -18.70
C ASP A 231 -3.96 -21.70 -18.91
N LYS A 232 -5.11 -21.62 -18.24
CA LYS A 232 -6.04 -20.50 -18.40
C LYS A 232 -5.40 -19.16 -18.05
N VAL A 233 -5.88 -18.11 -18.72
CA VAL A 233 -5.47 -16.73 -18.54
C VAL A 233 -6.59 -15.88 -17.96
N GLN A 234 -6.20 -14.81 -17.28
CA GLN A 234 -7.07 -13.82 -16.66
C GLN A 234 -6.49 -12.42 -16.90
N ILE A 235 -7.33 -11.40 -16.85
CA ILE A 235 -6.84 -10.03 -16.76
C ILE A 235 -6.19 -9.88 -15.38
N ALA A 236 -4.95 -9.38 -15.35
CA ALA A 236 -4.18 -9.12 -14.14
C ALA A 236 -4.12 -7.63 -13.79
N ASN A 237 -4.28 -6.75 -14.77
CA ASN A 237 -4.26 -5.32 -14.55
C ASN A 237 -5.15 -4.60 -15.58
N PHE A 238 -6.07 -3.80 -15.08
CA PHE A 238 -6.86 -2.85 -15.87
C PHE A 238 -6.05 -1.57 -16.08
N LEU A 239 -4.93 -1.67 -16.77
CA LEU A 239 -4.11 -0.55 -17.20
C LEU A 239 -3.34 -1.02 -18.43
N CYS A 240 -3.70 -0.50 -19.61
CA CYS A 240 -3.20 -1.05 -20.88
C CYS A 240 -3.30 -2.60 -20.84
N PRO A 241 -4.53 -3.13 -20.84
CA PRO A 241 -4.90 -4.34 -20.12
C PRO A 241 -3.85 -5.45 -20.21
N VAL A 242 -3.41 -5.91 -19.04
CA VAL A 242 -2.41 -6.96 -18.94
C VAL A 242 -3.13 -8.27 -18.68
N ILE A 243 -2.91 -9.25 -19.56
CA ILE A 243 -3.35 -10.62 -19.40
C ILE A 243 -2.23 -11.43 -18.78
N SER A 244 -2.57 -12.36 -17.91
CA SER A 244 -1.64 -13.21 -17.18
C SER A 244 -2.18 -14.63 -17.07
N GLY A 245 -1.30 -15.62 -17.12
CA GLY A 245 -1.67 -17.04 -16.94
C GLY A 245 -0.61 -18.00 -17.45
N GLY A 246 -1.03 -19.22 -17.75
CA GLY A 246 -0.15 -20.27 -18.26
C GLY A 246 0.42 -19.95 -19.64
N LEU A 247 1.58 -20.53 -19.97
CA LEU A 247 2.29 -20.23 -21.22
C LEU A 247 1.43 -20.50 -22.45
N LYS A 248 0.71 -21.63 -22.49
CA LYS A 248 -0.16 -21.95 -23.65
C LYS A 248 -1.33 -20.99 -23.78
N GLY A 249 -1.91 -20.55 -22.66
CA GLY A 249 -2.98 -19.56 -22.68
C GLY A 249 -2.49 -18.21 -23.20
N ILE A 250 -1.28 -17.79 -22.82
CA ILE A 250 -0.64 -16.57 -23.33
C ILE A 250 -0.36 -16.70 -24.84
N GLU A 251 0.14 -17.84 -25.30
CA GLU A 251 0.33 -18.10 -26.74
C GLU A 251 -1.00 -18.05 -27.51
N ALA A 252 -2.07 -18.62 -26.96
CA ALA A 252 -3.41 -18.55 -27.56
C ALA A 252 -3.94 -17.10 -27.62
N VAL A 253 -3.70 -16.29 -26.58
CA VAL A 253 -4.01 -14.86 -26.57
C VAL A 253 -3.27 -14.13 -27.67
N GLU A 254 -1.95 -14.35 -27.81
CA GLU A 254 -1.13 -13.70 -28.83
C GLU A 254 -1.57 -14.07 -30.26
N ALA A 255 -1.92 -15.35 -30.47
CA ALA A 255 -2.42 -15.83 -31.75
C ALA A 255 -3.76 -15.17 -32.14
N LYS A 256 -4.64 -14.92 -31.15
CA LYS A 256 -5.97 -14.32 -31.36
C LYS A 256 -5.98 -12.81 -31.32
N ALA A 257 -5.01 -12.15 -30.70
CA ALA A 257 -5.03 -10.70 -30.46
C ALA A 257 -5.30 -9.89 -31.73
N LYS A 258 -4.72 -10.28 -32.88
CA LYS A 258 -4.93 -9.60 -34.17
C LYS A 258 -6.37 -9.73 -34.67
N SER A 259 -7.04 -10.87 -34.50
CA SER A 259 -8.44 -11.04 -34.94
C SER A 259 -9.40 -10.19 -34.11
N PHE A 260 -9.06 -9.94 -32.85
CA PHE A 260 -9.76 -9.00 -31.97
C PHE A 260 -9.42 -7.53 -32.24
N LYS A 261 -8.57 -7.24 -33.23
CA LYS A 261 -8.09 -5.91 -33.63
C LYS A 261 -7.14 -5.26 -32.61
N ALA A 262 -6.43 -6.06 -31.81
CA ALA A 262 -5.33 -5.52 -31.01
C ALA A 262 -4.26 -4.94 -31.93
N ARG A 263 -3.70 -3.80 -31.55
CA ARG A 263 -2.58 -3.18 -32.26
C ARG A 263 -1.30 -3.98 -32.08
N MET A 264 -1.03 -4.43 -30.86
CA MET A 264 0.19 -5.15 -30.50
C MET A 264 -0.01 -5.91 -29.18
N THR A 265 0.72 -7.01 -29.03
CA THR A 265 0.92 -7.72 -27.76
C THR A 265 2.38 -7.58 -27.33
N VAL A 266 2.62 -7.31 -26.05
CA VAL A 266 3.98 -7.15 -25.50
C VAL A 266 4.12 -8.04 -24.27
N ARG A 267 4.98 -9.08 -24.36
CA ARG A 267 5.31 -9.90 -23.19
C ARG A 267 6.08 -9.06 -22.18
N LEU A 268 5.69 -9.15 -20.91
CA LEU A 268 6.35 -8.45 -19.82
C LEU A 268 7.49 -9.30 -19.26
N ALA A 269 8.61 -8.66 -18.93
CA ALA A 269 9.76 -9.29 -18.29
C ALA A 269 9.48 -9.47 -16.78
N VAL A 270 8.61 -10.43 -16.46
CA VAL A 270 8.19 -10.76 -15.09
C VAL A 270 8.27 -12.27 -14.88
N ALA A 271 8.48 -12.67 -13.63
CA ALA A 271 8.78 -14.06 -13.30
C ALA A 271 7.56 -15.00 -13.37
N GLY A 272 6.34 -14.50 -13.22
CA GLY A 272 5.15 -15.35 -13.24
C GLY A 272 3.84 -14.61 -13.46
N ALA A 273 2.75 -15.38 -13.38
CA ALA A 273 1.39 -14.89 -13.62
C ALA A 273 0.77 -14.17 -12.41
N PHE A 274 1.28 -12.97 -12.10
CA PHE A 274 0.81 -12.18 -10.97
C PHE A 274 -0.64 -11.70 -11.13
N HIS A 275 -1.34 -11.48 -10.00
CA HIS A 275 -2.72 -10.97 -9.97
C HIS A 275 -3.74 -11.93 -10.60
N THR A 276 -3.45 -13.24 -10.50
CA THR A 276 -4.31 -14.33 -10.97
C THR A 276 -4.27 -15.50 -9.98
N THR A 277 -5.10 -16.51 -10.21
CA THR A 277 -5.13 -17.75 -9.42
C THR A 277 -3.79 -18.49 -9.38
N PHE A 278 -2.84 -18.20 -10.28
CA PHE A 278 -1.49 -18.77 -10.20
C PHE A 278 -0.75 -18.37 -8.91
N MET A 279 -1.19 -17.30 -8.26
CA MET A 279 -0.63 -16.82 -6.99
C MET A 279 -1.34 -17.39 -5.76
N ASP A 280 -2.33 -18.27 -5.91
CA ASP A 280 -3.01 -18.93 -4.77
C ASP A 280 -2.03 -19.55 -3.75
N PRO A 281 -0.92 -20.21 -4.15
CA PRO A 281 0.04 -20.76 -3.19
C PRO A 281 0.69 -19.70 -2.27
N ALA A 282 0.80 -18.45 -2.74
CA ALA A 282 1.39 -17.34 -1.99
C ALA A 282 0.43 -16.74 -0.96
N VAL A 283 -0.88 -16.88 -1.15
CA VAL A 283 -1.92 -16.22 -0.32
C VAL A 283 -1.82 -16.63 1.14
N SER A 284 -1.77 -17.92 1.43
CA SER A 284 -1.77 -18.43 2.81
C SER A 284 -0.59 -17.91 3.65
N ARG A 285 0.59 -17.77 3.03
CA ARG A 285 1.78 -17.20 3.68
C ARG A 285 1.60 -15.73 3.99
N LEU A 286 1.04 -14.97 3.04
CA LEU A 286 0.78 -13.54 3.23
C LEU A 286 -0.32 -13.31 4.27
N GLU A 287 -1.39 -14.10 4.28
CA GLU A 287 -2.45 -14.04 5.30
C GLU A 287 -1.90 -14.26 6.70
N ALA A 288 -1.04 -15.27 6.89
CA ALA A 288 -0.40 -15.52 8.17
C ALA A 288 0.49 -14.34 8.62
N ALA A 289 1.25 -13.74 7.70
CA ALA A 289 2.08 -12.59 7.99
C ALA A 289 1.26 -11.34 8.35
N LEU A 290 0.18 -11.07 7.59
CA LEU A 290 -0.76 -9.98 7.85
C LEU A 290 -1.50 -10.15 9.18
N ALA A 291 -1.86 -11.39 9.54
CA ALA A 291 -2.47 -11.69 10.83
C ALA A 291 -1.52 -11.33 11.99
N SER A 292 -0.23 -11.61 11.84
CA SER A 292 0.80 -11.29 12.85
C SER A 292 1.24 -9.83 12.89
N THR A 293 0.89 -9.04 11.87
CA THR A 293 1.27 -7.63 11.78
C THR A 293 0.28 -6.74 12.50
N GLU A 294 0.78 -5.78 13.30
CA GLU A 294 -0.06 -4.73 13.88
C GLU A 294 -0.44 -3.73 12.79
N LEU A 295 -1.69 -3.78 12.36
CA LEU A 295 -2.25 -2.86 11.37
C LEU A 295 -3.22 -1.91 12.07
N ARG A 296 -3.07 -0.62 11.80
CA ARG A 296 -3.81 0.50 12.36
C ARG A 296 -4.64 1.15 11.27
N THR A 297 -5.68 1.87 11.68
CA THR A 297 -6.48 2.67 10.75
C THR A 297 -5.61 3.72 10.06
N PRO A 298 -5.58 3.75 8.71
CA PRO A 298 -4.84 4.77 7.97
C PRO A 298 -5.33 6.18 8.34
N ARG A 299 -4.42 7.17 8.42
CA ARG A 299 -4.80 8.56 8.73
C ARG A 299 -5.49 9.28 7.57
N ILE A 300 -5.26 8.80 6.34
CA ILE A 300 -5.82 9.29 5.09
C ILE A 300 -6.27 8.10 4.25
N PRO A 301 -7.28 8.27 3.38
CA PRO A 301 -7.76 7.20 2.52
C PRO A 301 -6.64 6.61 1.64
N VAL A 302 -6.63 5.29 1.54
CA VAL A 302 -5.78 4.53 0.61
C VAL A 302 -6.67 3.73 -0.34
N ILE A 303 -6.57 3.99 -1.63
CA ILE A 303 -7.41 3.30 -2.63
C ILE A 303 -6.86 1.89 -2.89
N SER A 304 -7.68 0.88 -2.60
CA SER A 304 -7.36 -0.54 -2.81
C SER A 304 -7.27 -0.88 -4.31
N ASN A 305 -6.29 -1.71 -4.67
CA ASN A 305 -6.17 -2.20 -6.05
C ASN A 305 -7.26 -3.21 -6.44
N VAL A 306 -8.01 -3.78 -5.48
CA VAL A 306 -8.94 -4.89 -5.79
C VAL A 306 -10.34 -4.40 -6.19
N ASP A 307 -10.83 -3.37 -5.51
CA ASP A 307 -12.19 -2.81 -5.68
C ASP A 307 -12.19 -1.30 -5.96
N ALA A 308 -11.00 -0.67 -6.00
CA ALA A 308 -10.84 0.76 -6.24
C ALA A 308 -11.61 1.64 -5.23
N GLN A 309 -11.74 1.17 -3.99
CA GLN A 309 -12.36 1.90 -2.88
C GLN A 309 -11.36 2.15 -1.74
N PRO A 310 -11.56 3.20 -0.92
CA PRO A 310 -10.81 3.37 0.31
C PRO A 310 -11.36 2.49 1.43
N HIS A 311 -10.47 1.98 2.29
CA HIS A 311 -10.85 1.19 3.47
C HIS A 311 -10.18 1.72 4.73
N ALA A 312 -10.94 1.80 5.82
CA ALA A 312 -10.49 2.31 7.11
C ALA A 312 -10.26 1.19 8.13
N ASP A 313 -11.02 0.10 8.03
CA ASP A 313 -10.95 -1.03 8.95
C ASP A 313 -9.67 -1.88 8.71
N PRO A 314 -8.78 -2.02 9.71
CA PRO A 314 -7.58 -2.84 9.59
C PRO A 314 -7.84 -4.30 9.18
N ASP A 315 -8.92 -4.91 9.64
CA ASP A 315 -9.22 -6.31 9.32
C ASP A 315 -9.67 -6.46 7.86
N THR A 316 -10.42 -5.49 7.37
CA THR A 316 -10.78 -5.39 5.95
C THR A 316 -9.54 -5.17 5.08
N ILE A 317 -8.65 -4.25 5.47
CA ILE A 317 -7.39 -4.00 4.76
C ILE A 317 -6.54 -5.28 4.67
N LYS A 318 -6.38 -6.04 5.76
CA LYS A 318 -5.64 -7.31 5.75
C LYS A 318 -6.22 -8.30 4.73
N LYS A 319 -7.54 -8.47 4.70
CA LYS A 319 -8.21 -9.38 3.74
C LYS A 319 -8.00 -8.92 2.30
N ILE A 320 -8.09 -7.61 2.06
CA ILE A 320 -7.91 -7.04 0.72
C ILE A 320 -6.47 -7.21 0.23
N LEU A 321 -5.48 -6.96 1.09
CA LEU A 321 -4.06 -7.13 0.75
C LEU A 321 -3.70 -8.58 0.39
N ALA A 322 -4.30 -9.57 1.07
CA ALA A 322 -4.14 -10.97 0.71
C ALA A 322 -4.81 -11.28 -0.66
N ARG A 323 -6.07 -10.83 -0.83
CA ARG A 323 -6.84 -10.98 -2.07
C ARG A 323 -6.19 -10.27 -3.27
N GLN A 324 -5.40 -9.23 -3.04
CA GLN A 324 -4.66 -8.49 -4.06
C GLN A 324 -3.74 -9.37 -4.91
N LEU A 325 -3.20 -10.46 -4.34
CA LEU A 325 -2.30 -11.38 -5.06
C LEU A 325 -2.97 -12.11 -6.21
N THR A 326 -4.28 -12.35 -6.11
CA THR A 326 -5.05 -13.20 -7.03
C THR A 326 -6.15 -12.44 -7.76
N SER A 327 -6.29 -11.15 -7.48
CA SER A 327 -7.28 -10.28 -8.09
C SER A 327 -6.64 -9.28 -9.04
N PRO A 328 -7.32 -8.93 -10.15
CA PRO A 328 -6.83 -7.93 -11.07
C PRO A 328 -6.68 -6.57 -10.39
N VAL A 329 -5.60 -5.87 -10.74
CA VAL A 329 -5.35 -4.52 -10.30
C VAL A 329 -6.26 -3.54 -11.06
N GLN A 330 -7.11 -2.82 -10.33
CA GLN A 330 -8.13 -1.90 -10.84
C GLN A 330 -7.59 -0.48 -11.12
N TRP A 331 -6.38 -0.36 -11.66
CA TRP A 331 -5.68 0.93 -11.73
C TRP A 331 -6.38 1.98 -12.60
N GLU A 332 -6.91 1.59 -13.76
CA GLU A 332 -7.72 2.49 -14.61
C GLU A 332 -8.94 3.01 -13.86
N THR A 333 -9.61 2.16 -13.08
CA THR A 333 -10.74 2.55 -12.23
C THR A 333 -10.28 3.52 -11.15
N THR A 334 -9.18 3.23 -10.44
CA THR A 334 -8.58 4.13 -9.44
C THR A 334 -8.31 5.52 -10.03
N VAL A 335 -7.62 5.60 -11.17
CA VAL A 335 -7.28 6.89 -11.80
C VAL A 335 -8.53 7.62 -12.28
N LYS A 336 -9.50 6.92 -12.88
CA LYS A 336 -10.79 7.53 -13.29
C LYS A 336 -11.55 8.08 -12.09
N THR A 337 -11.57 7.36 -10.98
CA THR A 337 -12.22 7.82 -9.74
C THR A 337 -11.56 9.10 -9.24
N LEU A 338 -10.22 9.18 -9.21
CA LEU A 338 -9.52 10.39 -8.81
C LEU A 338 -9.84 11.60 -9.71
N LEU A 339 -9.81 11.40 -11.04
CA LEU A 339 -10.11 12.45 -12.01
C LEU A 339 -11.57 12.91 -11.92
N ASN A 340 -12.53 11.97 -11.83
CA ASN A 340 -13.94 12.28 -11.73
C ASN A 340 -14.32 12.97 -10.41
N ASN A 341 -13.57 12.69 -9.34
CA ASN A 341 -13.74 13.33 -8.04
C ASN A 341 -12.97 14.66 -7.92
N GLY A 342 -12.39 15.15 -9.01
CA GLY A 342 -11.84 16.51 -9.10
C GLY A 342 -10.43 16.67 -8.54
N VAL A 343 -9.58 15.63 -8.59
CA VAL A 343 -8.15 15.79 -8.24
C VAL A 343 -7.51 16.92 -9.04
N GLU A 344 -6.88 17.86 -8.34
CA GLU A 344 -6.24 19.02 -8.96
C GLU A 344 -4.79 18.71 -9.27
N LYS A 345 -4.09 18.01 -8.37
CA LYS A 345 -2.67 17.73 -8.49
C LYS A 345 -2.25 16.39 -7.91
N CYS A 346 -1.43 15.65 -8.65
CA CYS A 346 -0.88 14.38 -8.23
C CYS A 346 0.65 14.45 -8.07
N TYR A 347 1.19 13.67 -7.12
CA TYR A 347 2.62 13.51 -6.95
C TYR A 347 3.01 12.03 -7.05
N GLU A 348 3.79 11.66 -8.05
CA GLU A 348 4.39 10.31 -8.15
C GLU A 348 5.66 10.28 -7.31
N LEU A 349 5.64 9.51 -6.22
CA LEU A 349 6.75 9.38 -5.27
C LEU A 349 7.49 8.08 -5.49
N GLY A 350 8.74 8.17 -5.95
CA GLY A 350 9.58 7.01 -6.21
C GLY A 350 10.29 7.07 -7.57
N PRO A 351 11.01 6.01 -7.95
CA PRO A 351 11.82 6.00 -9.14
C PRO A 351 10.97 5.94 -10.41
N GLY A 352 11.43 6.65 -11.45
CA GLY A 352 10.77 6.68 -12.76
C GLY A 352 9.59 7.65 -12.85
N LYS A 353 8.85 7.59 -13.97
CA LYS A 353 7.68 8.43 -14.26
C LYS A 353 6.54 7.62 -14.86
N VAL A 354 6.42 6.37 -14.41
CA VAL A 354 5.56 5.37 -15.05
C VAL A 354 4.10 5.74 -14.80
N ILE A 355 3.74 6.02 -13.55
CA ILE A 355 2.36 6.41 -13.20
C ILE A 355 2.03 7.76 -13.83
N ALA A 356 2.91 8.77 -13.75
CA ALA A 356 2.66 10.07 -14.37
C ALA A 356 2.41 9.94 -15.87
N GLY A 357 3.20 9.11 -16.56
CA GLY A 357 2.99 8.81 -17.97
C GLY A 357 1.67 8.09 -18.27
N ILE A 358 1.19 7.25 -17.34
CA ILE A 358 -0.10 6.56 -17.44
C ILE A 358 -1.26 7.54 -17.27
N VAL A 359 -1.23 8.34 -16.19
CA VAL A 359 -2.29 9.31 -15.89
C VAL A 359 -2.43 10.31 -17.03
N LYS A 360 -1.31 10.83 -17.57
CA LYS A 360 -1.30 11.74 -18.73
C LYS A 360 -1.82 11.13 -20.04
N ARG A 361 -1.83 9.80 -20.18
CA ARG A 361 -2.47 9.12 -21.32
C ARG A 361 -3.99 9.08 -21.18
N MET A 362 -4.49 9.05 -19.95
CA MET A 362 -5.93 9.02 -19.67
C MET A 362 -6.51 10.44 -19.71
N ASP A 363 -5.81 11.40 -19.13
CA ASP A 363 -6.14 12.82 -19.19
C ASP A 363 -4.88 13.65 -19.42
N LYS A 364 -4.79 14.30 -20.59
CA LYS A 364 -3.63 15.13 -20.96
C LYS A 364 -3.50 16.41 -20.12
N SER A 365 -4.58 16.83 -19.46
CA SER A 365 -4.62 18.02 -18.61
C SER A 365 -4.21 17.74 -17.17
N ALA A 366 -4.06 16.45 -16.79
CA ALA A 366 -3.69 16.05 -15.44
C ALA A 366 -2.31 16.62 -15.04
N ASP A 367 -2.28 17.34 -13.91
CA ASP A 367 -1.06 17.83 -13.30
C ASP A 367 -0.43 16.74 -12.42
N VAL A 368 0.72 16.22 -12.86
CA VAL A 368 1.45 15.16 -12.16
C VAL A 368 2.93 15.50 -12.10
N ASP A 369 3.39 15.73 -10.87
CA ASP A 369 4.80 15.96 -10.52
C ASP A 369 5.44 14.65 -10.06
N ASN A 370 6.66 14.39 -10.51
CA ASN A 370 7.42 13.22 -10.04
C ASN A 370 8.52 13.66 -9.06
N ILE A 371 8.55 13.01 -7.89
CA ILE A 371 9.57 13.19 -6.88
C ILE A 371 10.37 11.89 -6.80
N GLY A 372 11.58 11.91 -7.37
CA GLY A 372 12.56 10.85 -7.20
C GLY A 372 13.32 10.97 -5.89
N ALA A 373 13.91 9.85 -5.46
CA ALA A 373 14.89 9.74 -4.38
C ALA A 373 16.18 9.11 -4.89
#